data_AF-A0A0W1EQ44-F1
#
_entry.id   AF-A0A0W1EQ44-F1
#
_cell.length_a   1.000
_cell.length_b   1.000
_cell.length_c   1.000
_cell.angle_alpha   90.00
_cell.angle_beta   90.00
_cell.angle_gamma   90.00
#
_symmetry.space_group_name_H-M   'P 1'
#
loop_
_entity.id
_entity.type
_entity.pdbx_description
1 polymer ?
#
loop_
_entity_poly.entity_id
_entity_poly.type
_entity_poly.pdbx_seq_one_letter_code
_entity_poly.pdbx_strand_id
1 'polypeptide(L)'
;MFTLSISVTASAVDAVKRSLTKALPEVKSSHRCEALARGLAYRTYASLKANTDAGHHAVADGAAFTAYLAQHDFHGPGTALYRAVAKAALEQVAERYPTLTASGFGIGEWQPDDTAAVRRQRFDDDRAELVSGHSAEPFLASLAFVARVERTKTIRPATNSYWLKHIAENYECRYPGGEKLGPVYVPNGLLIAAAIHAGFDAKPHTDDFGRETLNAGFNMAKASLYDLDCEIRPEGARAQARREEERRRALRRAYGSAVWV
;
A
#
# COMPACT_ATOMS: atom_id res chain seq x y z
N MET A 1 7.37 -9.59 -3.83
CA MET A 1 8.04 -8.35 -4.30
C MET A 1 6.97 -7.48 -4.96
N PHE A 2 7.05 -6.15 -4.83
CA PHE A 2 6.04 -5.23 -5.38
C PHE A 2 6.58 -4.46 -6.58
N THR A 3 5.67 -3.95 -7.40
CA THR A 3 5.93 -2.94 -8.42
C THR A 3 5.33 -1.63 -7.94
N LEU A 4 6.15 -0.58 -7.83
CA LEU A 4 5.71 0.76 -7.46
C LEU A 4 5.79 1.66 -8.69
N SER A 5 4.66 2.21 -9.13
CA SER A 5 4.60 3.04 -10.34
C SER A 5 3.82 4.32 -10.11
N ILE A 6 4.33 5.46 -10.52
CA ILE A 6 3.63 6.74 -10.39
C ILE A 6 3.32 7.33 -11.76
N SER A 7 2.24 8.10 -11.86
CA SER A 7 2.08 9.00 -13.00
C SER A 7 3.16 10.07 -12.93
N VAL A 8 3.91 10.27 -14.01
CA VAL A 8 4.98 11.27 -14.08
C VAL A 8 4.34 12.62 -14.34
N THR A 9 4.02 13.33 -13.26
CA THR A 9 3.53 14.72 -13.29
C THR A 9 4.54 15.66 -12.66
N ALA A 10 4.44 16.96 -12.93
CA ALA A 10 5.33 17.95 -12.30
C ALA A 10 5.20 17.91 -10.75
N SER A 11 3.98 17.81 -10.24
CA SER A 11 3.70 17.70 -8.80
C SER A 11 4.34 16.45 -8.17
N ALA A 12 4.22 15.30 -8.84
CA ALA A 12 4.80 14.04 -8.37
C ALA A 12 6.33 14.09 -8.36
N VAL A 13 6.95 14.57 -9.45
CA VAL A 13 8.42 14.72 -9.52
C VAL A 13 8.94 15.64 -8.42
N ASP A 14 8.25 16.75 -8.14
CA ASP A 14 8.62 17.66 -7.06
C ASP A 14 8.40 17.05 -5.67
N ALA A 15 7.35 16.25 -5.47
CA ALA A 15 7.14 15.50 -4.23
C ALA A 15 8.27 14.51 -3.94
N VAL A 16 8.71 13.78 -4.97
CA VAL A 16 9.86 12.86 -4.85
C VAL A 16 11.14 13.64 -4.54
N LYS A 17 11.39 14.76 -5.23
CA LYS A 17 12.56 15.63 -4.96
C LYS A 17 12.60 16.17 -3.53
N ARG A 18 11.46 16.66 -3.02
CA ARG A 18 11.37 17.15 -1.63
C ARG A 18 11.71 16.03 -0.64
N SER A 19 11.22 14.82 -0.90
CA SER A 19 11.46 13.66 -0.06
C SER A 19 12.93 13.21 -0.10
N LEU A 20 13.52 13.12 -1.30
CA LEU A 20 14.94 12.78 -1.47
C LEU A 20 15.88 13.84 -0.88
N THR A 21 15.50 15.12 -0.92
CA THR A 21 16.29 16.20 -0.32
C THR A 21 16.40 16.03 1.20
N LYS A 22 15.32 15.59 1.86
CA LYS A 22 15.32 15.28 3.29
C LYS A 22 16.09 13.99 3.60
N ALA A 23 15.94 12.97 2.76
CA ALA A 23 16.53 11.66 2.99
C ALA A 23 18.04 11.61 2.70
N LEU A 24 18.53 12.43 1.76
CA LEU A 24 19.91 12.41 1.28
C LEU A 24 20.50 13.84 1.23
N PRO A 25 20.61 14.54 2.38
CA PRO A 25 21.06 15.94 2.40
C PRO A 25 22.46 16.12 1.82
N GLU A 26 23.36 15.15 2.05
CA GLU A 26 24.76 15.15 1.61
C GLU A 26 24.95 14.98 0.08
N VAL A 27 23.95 14.42 -0.61
CA VAL A 27 24.02 14.23 -2.07
C VAL A 27 23.70 15.57 -2.74
N LYS A 28 24.60 16.09 -3.58
CA LYS A 28 24.34 17.35 -4.30
C LYS A 28 23.02 17.30 -5.07
N SER A 29 22.30 18.43 -5.09
CA SER A 29 20.95 18.53 -5.69
C SER A 29 20.89 18.04 -7.14
N SER A 30 21.90 18.36 -7.96
CA SER A 30 22.01 17.91 -9.35
C SER A 30 22.09 16.38 -9.44
N HIS A 31 22.91 15.74 -8.60
CA HIS A 31 23.04 14.28 -8.58
C HIS A 31 21.79 13.60 -8.02
N ARG A 32 21.11 14.17 -7.02
CA ARG A 32 19.81 13.65 -6.57
C ARG A 32 18.77 13.65 -7.69
N CYS A 33 18.71 14.72 -8.49
CA CYS A 33 17.76 14.83 -9.59
C CYS A 33 18.08 13.86 -10.74
N GLU A 34 19.35 13.68 -11.08
CA GLU A 34 19.75 12.70 -12.09
C GLU A 34 19.57 11.25 -11.61
N ALA A 35 19.88 10.95 -10.34
CA ALA A 35 19.60 9.65 -9.73
C ALA A 35 18.11 9.33 -9.76
N LEU A 36 17.26 10.31 -9.40
CA LEU A 36 15.80 10.21 -9.52
C LEU A 36 15.39 9.87 -10.95
N ALA A 37 15.94 10.56 -11.96
CA ALA A 37 15.63 10.27 -13.35
C ALA A 37 15.99 8.82 -13.73
N ARG A 38 17.19 8.33 -13.36
CA ARG A 38 17.59 6.94 -13.59
C ARG A 38 16.67 5.95 -12.87
N GLY A 39 16.31 6.25 -11.62
CA GLY A 39 15.38 5.45 -10.83
C GLY A 39 13.95 5.44 -11.38
N LEU A 40 13.61 6.32 -12.32
CA LEU A 40 12.33 6.31 -13.05
C LEU A 40 12.50 5.90 -14.52
N ALA A 41 13.63 5.28 -14.87
CA ALA A 41 13.98 4.82 -16.22
C ALA A 41 14.17 5.93 -17.28
N TYR A 42 14.52 7.16 -16.85
CA TYR A 42 14.86 8.27 -17.73
C TYR A 42 16.38 8.48 -17.84
N ARG A 43 16.84 8.75 -19.06
CA ARG A 43 18.27 8.96 -19.36
C ARG A 43 18.83 10.25 -18.77
N THR A 44 18.02 11.26 -18.51
CA THR A 44 18.45 12.51 -17.85
C THR A 44 17.29 13.13 -17.06
N TYR A 45 17.59 13.99 -16.08
CA TYR A 45 16.55 14.74 -15.39
C TYR A 45 15.80 15.70 -16.33
N ALA A 46 16.50 16.26 -17.33
CA ALA A 46 15.86 17.05 -18.39
C ALA A 46 14.83 16.23 -19.17
N SER A 47 15.15 14.97 -19.53
CA SER A 47 14.21 14.08 -20.22
C SER A 47 13.01 13.71 -19.35
N LEU A 48 13.20 13.51 -18.04
CA LEU A 48 12.09 13.29 -17.11
C LEU A 48 11.16 14.51 -17.08
N LYS A 49 11.71 15.72 -16.94
CA LYS A 49 10.94 16.96 -16.93
C LYS A 49 10.16 17.20 -18.23
N ALA A 50 10.74 16.87 -19.38
CA ALA A 50 10.08 17.05 -20.67
C ALA A 50 8.86 16.13 -20.87
N ASN A 51 8.70 15.09 -20.03
CA ASN A 51 7.64 14.09 -20.14
C ASN A 51 6.57 14.21 -19.04
N THR A 52 6.57 15.26 -18.22
CA THR A 52 5.61 15.41 -17.11
C THR A 52 4.17 15.65 -17.54
N ASP A 53 3.95 16.04 -18.79
CA ASP A 53 2.61 16.33 -19.32
C ASP A 53 2.04 15.17 -20.15
N ALA A 54 2.84 14.12 -20.37
CA ALA A 54 2.50 13.03 -21.28
C ALA A 54 1.67 11.91 -20.62
N GLY A 55 1.32 12.05 -19.33
CA GLY A 55 0.52 11.05 -18.60
C GLY A 55 1.20 9.68 -18.48
N HIS A 56 2.51 9.62 -18.70
CA HIS A 56 3.27 8.38 -18.62
C HIS A 56 3.38 7.88 -17.18
N HIS A 57 3.39 6.55 -17.03
CA HIS A 57 3.71 5.91 -15.76
C HIS A 57 5.18 5.48 -15.75
N ALA A 58 5.87 5.79 -14.66
CA ALA A 58 7.24 5.32 -14.42
C ALA A 58 7.25 4.34 -13.26
N VAL A 59 7.98 3.24 -13.41
CA VAL A 59 8.21 2.23 -12.38
C VAL A 59 9.50 2.59 -11.64
N ALA A 60 9.46 2.57 -10.31
CA ALA A 60 10.63 2.86 -9.48
C ALA A 60 11.64 1.72 -9.50
N ASP A 61 12.88 2.06 -9.85
CA ASP A 61 14.05 1.19 -9.84
C ASP A 61 15.11 1.72 -8.87
N GLY A 62 15.14 1.14 -7.67
CA GLY A 62 16.12 1.48 -6.66
C GLY A 62 17.56 1.11 -7.04
N ALA A 63 17.75 0.09 -7.89
CA ALA A 63 19.08 -0.33 -8.33
C ALA A 63 19.66 0.67 -9.32
N ALA A 64 18.89 1.13 -10.30
CA ALA A 64 19.30 2.18 -11.23
C ALA A 64 19.63 3.50 -10.51
N PHE A 65 18.83 3.85 -9.50
CA PHE A 65 19.08 5.01 -8.64
C PHE A 65 20.41 4.90 -7.87
N THR A 66 20.63 3.78 -7.16
CA THR A 66 21.85 3.57 -6.39
C THR A 66 23.09 3.48 -7.29
N ALA A 67 22.98 2.81 -8.44
CA ALA A 67 24.07 2.69 -9.40
C ALA A 67 24.54 4.06 -9.92
N TYR A 68 23.61 4.97 -10.22
CA TYR A 68 23.97 6.34 -10.62
C TYR A 68 24.72 7.08 -9.51
N LEU A 69 24.23 7.02 -8.27
CA LEU A 69 24.90 7.70 -7.16
C LEU A 69 26.33 7.18 -6.97
N ALA A 70 26.51 5.86 -7.00
CA ALA A 70 27.81 5.23 -6.82
C ALA A 70 28.82 5.61 -7.92
N GLN A 71 28.36 5.75 -9.17
CA GLN A 71 29.21 6.22 -10.29
C GLN A 71 29.73 7.66 -10.12
N HIS A 72 29.15 8.41 -9.20
CA HIS A 72 29.50 9.81 -8.92
C HIS A 72 29.96 10.01 -7.46
N ASP A 73 30.48 8.96 -6.83
CA ASP A 73 31.01 8.96 -5.46
C ASP A 73 29.98 9.35 -4.38
N PHE A 74 28.69 9.29 -4.70
CA PHE A 74 27.60 9.47 -3.76
C PHE A 74 27.01 8.12 -3.33
N HIS A 75 26.45 8.09 -2.12
CA HIS A 75 25.90 6.88 -1.54
C HIS A 75 24.46 7.14 -1.11
N GLY A 76 23.56 6.23 -1.45
CA GLY A 76 22.16 6.32 -1.10
C GLY A 76 21.44 5.00 -1.36
N PRO A 77 20.72 4.44 -0.37
CA PRO A 77 20.06 3.17 -0.56
C PRO A 77 18.87 3.33 -1.51
N GLY A 78 18.60 2.32 -2.33
CA GLY A 78 17.44 2.31 -3.22
C GLY A 78 16.10 2.44 -2.46
N THR A 79 16.08 2.07 -1.17
CA THR A 79 14.92 2.26 -0.29
C THR A 79 14.56 3.73 -0.08
N ALA A 80 15.51 4.67 -0.18
CA ALA A 80 15.24 6.10 -0.17
C ALA A 80 14.39 6.53 -1.38
N LEU A 81 14.67 5.97 -2.58
CA LEU A 81 13.84 6.20 -3.76
C LEU A 81 12.44 5.62 -3.55
N TYR A 82 12.34 4.35 -3.12
CA TYR A 82 11.03 3.70 -2.95
C TYR A 82 10.15 4.46 -1.95
N ARG A 83 10.69 4.94 -0.83
CA ARG A 83 9.94 5.75 0.15
C ARG A 83 9.52 7.11 -0.43
N ALA A 84 10.40 7.76 -1.20
CA ALA A 84 10.09 9.03 -1.84
C ALA A 84 9.00 8.90 -2.92
N VAL A 85 9.05 7.84 -3.74
CA VAL A 85 8.04 7.54 -4.76
C VAL A 85 6.72 7.08 -4.12
N ALA A 86 6.77 6.31 -3.02
CA ALA A 86 5.59 5.91 -2.26
C ALA A 86 4.80 7.13 -1.76
N LYS A 87 5.51 8.15 -1.28
CA LYS A 87 4.87 9.41 -0.88
C LYS A 87 4.16 10.10 -2.05
N ALA A 88 4.80 10.20 -3.21
CA ALA A 88 4.16 10.77 -4.40
C ALA A 88 2.95 9.94 -4.85
N ALA A 89 3.02 8.60 -4.76
CA ALA A 89 1.89 7.72 -5.03
C ALA A 89 0.72 7.96 -4.06
N LEU A 90 1.01 8.13 -2.77
CA LEU A 90 0.00 8.47 -1.76
C LEU A 90 -0.65 9.83 -2.03
N GLU A 91 0.13 10.85 -2.41
CA GLU A 91 -0.40 12.16 -2.80
C GLU A 91 -1.35 12.03 -4.01
N GLN A 92 -1.00 11.24 -5.03
CA GLN A 92 -1.88 10.98 -6.20
C GLN A 92 -3.17 10.24 -5.83
N VAL A 93 -3.08 9.23 -4.95
CA VAL A 93 -4.28 8.52 -4.47
C VAL A 93 -5.16 9.44 -3.64
N ALA A 94 -4.57 10.24 -2.74
CA ALA A 94 -5.30 11.18 -1.90
C ALA A 94 -6.02 12.25 -2.74
N GLU A 95 -5.40 12.74 -3.82
CA GLU A 95 -6.02 13.67 -4.76
C GLU A 95 -7.27 13.05 -5.43
N ARG A 96 -7.17 11.79 -5.86
CA ARG A 96 -8.28 11.07 -6.52
C ARG A 96 -9.38 10.65 -5.54
N TYR A 97 -9.07 10.46 -4.27
CA TYR A 97 -10.00 10.04 -3.22
C TYR A 97 -10.01 11.06 -2.07
N PRO A 98 -10.79 12.16 -2.20
CA PRO A 98 -10.76 13.28 -1.27
C PRO A 98 -11.16 12.93 0.17
N THR A 99 -11.94 11.85 0.37
CA THR A 99 -12.38 11.42 1.70
C THR A 99 -11.49 10.36 2.34
N LEU A 100 -10.45 9.88 1.64
CA LEU A 100 -9.49 8.92 2.19
C LEU A 100 -8.53 9.61 3.17
N THR A 101 -8.33 9.00 4.33
CA THR A 101 -7.41 9.40 5.40
C THR A 101 -6.49 8.22 5.77
N ALA A 102 -5.57 8.39 6.73
CA ALA A 102 -4.74 7.29 7.22
C ALA A 102 -5.56 6.19 7.91
N SER A 103 -6.68 6.53 8.55
CA SER A 103 -7.56 5.54 9.20
C SER A 103 -8.53 4.85 8.25
N GLY A 104 -8.88 5.44 7.11
CA GLY A 104 -9.86 4.88 6.18
C GLY A 104 -10.63 5.94 5.40
N PHE A 105 -11.84 5.64 4.95
CA PHE A 105 -12.72 6.65 4.38
C PHE A 105 -13.46 7.44 5.48
N GLY A 106 -13.45 8.77 5.37
CA GLY A 106 -14.03 9.68 6.34
C GLY A 106 -13.30 9.64 7.69
N ILE A 107 -14.05 9.73 8.78
CA ILE A 107 -13.54 9.77 10.17
C ILE A 107 -14.37 8.89 11.13
N GLY A 108 -15.13 7.94 10.57
CA GLY A 108 -15.96 7.01 11.33
C GLY A 108 -17.15 7.67 12.03
N GLU A 109 -17.68 6.98 13.04
CA GLU A 109 -18.89 7.37 13.77
C GLU A 109 -18.70 8.64 14.61
N TRP A 110 -19.82 9.27 14.96
CA TRP A 110 -19.83 10.42 15.87
C TRP A 110 -19.58 9.94 17.30
N GLN A 111 -18.64 10.58 17.98
CA GLN A 111 -18.49 10.42 19.43
C GLN A 111 -19.42 11.39 20.17
N PRO A 112 -19.88 11.08 21.40
CA PRO A 112 -20.82 11.92 22.15
C PRO A 112 -20.37 13.38 22.36
N ASP A 113 -19.06 13.63 22.37
CA ASP A 113 -18.40 14.91 22.57
C ASP A 113 -17.93 15.58 21.27
N ASP A 114 -18.25 15.00 20.11
CA ASP A 114 -17.84 15.54 18.81
C ASP A 114 -18.63 16.81 18.46
N THR A 115 -17.89 17.91 18.29
CA THR A 115 -18.40 19.08 17.53
C THR A 115 -18.02 18.96 16.06
N ALA A 116 -18.75 19.65 15.18
CA ALA A 116 -18.41 19.70 13.75
C ALA A 116 -16.97 20.22 13.51
N ALA A 117 -16.52 21.18 14.32
CA ALA A 117 -15.17 21.73 14.24
C ALA A 117 -14.11 20.68 14.64
N VAL A 118 -14.32 19.96 15.74
CA VAL A 118 -13.42 18.88 16.19
C VAL A 118 -13.31 17.78 15.13
N ARG A 119 -14.44 17.39 14.55
CA ARG A 119 -14.46 16.39 13.48
C ARG A 119 -13.73 16.85 12.24
N ARG A 120 -13.92 18.11 11.83
CA ARG A 120 -13.18 18.66 10.68
C ARG A 120 -11.67 18.65 10.93
N GLN A 121 -11.25 19.05 12.12
CA GLN A 121 -9.83 19.01 12.50
C GLN A 121 -9.28 17.57 12.46
N ARG A 122 -9.98 16.61 13.06
CA ARG A 122 -9.57 15.18 13.02
C ARG A 122 -9.44 14.66 11.59
N PHE A 123 -10.36 15.04 10.70
CA PHE A 123 -10.29 14.67 9.29
C PHE A 123 -9.06 15.28 8.62
N ASP A 124 -8.82 16.58 8.83
CA ASP A 124 -7.68 17.28 8.23
C ASP A 124 -6.34 16.70 8.75
N ASP A 125 -6.26 16.37 10.04
CA ASP A 125 -5.08 15.74 10.67
C ASP A 125 -4.83 14.32 10.14
N ASP A 126 -5.86 13.47 10.11
CA ASP A 126 -5.75 12.09 9.62
C ASP A 126 -5.49 12.03 8.11
N ARG A 127 -5.96 13.04 7.37
CA ARG A 127 -5.64 13.21 5.95
C ARG A 127 -4.20 13.70 5.75
N ALA A 128 -3.68 14.58 6.61
CA ALA A 128 -2.27 14.95 6.58
C ALA A 128 -1.37 13.75 6.91
N GLU A 129 -1.80 12.88 7.84
CA GLU A 129 -1.07 11.67 8.21
C GLU A 129 -0.96 10.67 7.03
N LEU A 130 -2.00 10.54 6.21
CA LEU A 130 -2.00 9.68 5.01
C LEU A 130 -0.78 9.94 4.09
N VAL A 131 -0.33 11.19 3.98
CA VAL A 131 0.80 11.61 3.13
C VAL A 131 2.06 11.97 3.94
N SER A 132 2.10 11.58 5.22
CA SER A 132 3.25 11.79 6.10
C SER A 132 4.46 10.97 5.65
N GLY A 133 5.63 11.28 6.23
CA GLY A 133 6.84 10.46 5.99
C GLY A 133 6.73 9.04 6.56
N HIS A 134 5.93 8.85 7.62
CA HIS A 134 5.75 7.57 8.30
C HIS A 134 4.83 6.61 7.51
N SER A 135 4.01 7.16 6.62
CA SER A 135 3.07 6.41 5.78
C SER A 135 3.73 5.59 4.67
N ALA A 136 4.98 5.90 4.29
CA ALA A 136 5.64 5.24 3.15
C ALA A 136 5.87 3.74 3.35
N GLU A 137 6.36 3.30 4.52
CA GLU A 137 6.64 1.88 4.79
C GLU A 137 5.36 1.04 4.88
N PRO A 138 4.34 1.42 5.68
CA PRO A 138 3.08 0.69 5.71
C PRO A 138 2.39 0.60 4.34
N PHE A 139 2.44 1.67 3.54
CA PHE A 139 1.93 1.65 2.17
C PHE A 139 2.68 0.64 1.30
N LEU A 140 4.01 0.63 1.34
CA LEU A 140 4.81 -0.30 0.54
C LEU A 140 4.63 -1.76 0.98
N ALA A 141 4.54 -2.02 2.29
CA ALA A 141 4.26 -3.35 2.83
C ALA A 141 2.87 -3.83 2.37
N SER A 142 1.88 -2.94 2.43
CA SER A 142 0.53 -3.19 1.90
C SER A 142 0.55 -3.45 0.40
N LEU A 143 1.32 -2.69 -0.37
CA LEU A 143 1.48 -2.87 -1.81
C LEU A 143 2.09 -4.24 -2.14
N ALA A 144 3.08 -4.67 -1.35
CA ALA A 144 3.69 -6.00 -1.46
C ALA A 144 2.70 -7.12 -1.17
N PHE A 145 1.80 -6.92 -0.21
CA PHE A 145 0.74 -7.86 0.12
C PHE A 145 -0.30 -7.94 -1.00
N VAL A 146 -0.89 -6.81 -1.40
CA VAL A 146 -1.98 -6.79 -2.40
C VAL A 146 -1.51 -7.22 -3.80
N ALA A 147 -0.21 -7.10 -4.11
CA ALA A 147 0.38 -7.63 -5.33
C ALA A 147 0.26 -9.16 -5.47
N ARG A 148 0.00 -9.89 -4.38
CA ARG A 148 -0.24 -11.35 -4.39
C ARG A 148 -1.72 -11.72 -4.52
N VAL A 149 -2.61 -10.74 -4.47
CA VAL A 149 -4.05 -10.97 -4.44
C VAL A 149 -4.60 -11.02 -5.85
N GLU A 150 -5.36 -12.06 -6.17
CA GLU A 150 -6.03 -12.15 -7.46
C GLU A 150 -7.21 -11.18 -7.56
N ARG A 151 -7.34 -10.53 -8.72
CA ARG A 151 -8.44 -9.61 -9.02
C ARG A 151 -9.68 -10.35 -9.51
N THR A 152 -10.85 -9.85 -9.12
CA THR A 152 -12.16 -10.24 -9.66
C THR A 152 -12.85 -9.08 -10.39
N LYS A 153 -13.91 -9.38 -11.14
CA LYS A 153 -14.68 -8.33 -11.85
C LYS A 153 -15.60 -7.52 -10.93
N THR A 154 -16.05 -8.09 -9.82
CA THR A 154 -17.04 -7.48 -8.93
C THR A 154 -16.44 -7.21 -7.56
N ILE A 155 -16.84 -6.09 -6.96
CA ILE A 155 -16.53 -5.78 -5.56
C ILE A 155 -17.34 -6.70 -4.65
N ARG A 156 -16.69 -7.26 -3.63
CA ARG A 156 -17.33 -8.17 -2.67
C ARG A 156 -17.25 -7.58 -1.27
N PRO A 157 -18.37 -7.43 -0.53
CA PRO A 157 -18.35 -6.94 0.86
C PRO A 157 -17.49 -7.79 1.81
N ALA A 158 -17.33 -9.08 1.49
CA ALA A 158 -16.53 -10.02 2.28
C ALA A 158 -15.00 -9.77 2.22
N THR A 159 -14.51 -8.89 1.33
CA THR A 159 -13.10 -8.49 1.25
C THR A 159 -12.90 -7.14 1.94
N ASN A 160 -13.24 -7.09 3.23
CA ASN A 160 -13.18 -5.89 4.05
C ASN A 160 -11.71 -5.50 4.35
N SER A 161 -11.36 -4.24 4.09
CA SER A 161 -10.06 -3.64 4.38
C SER A 161 -9.57 -3.88 5.82
N TYR A 162 -10.46 -3.89 6.82
CA TYR A 162 -10.07 -4.14 8.21
C TYR A 162 -9.50 -5.53 8.44
N TRP A 163 -10.09 -6.57 7.83
CA TRP A 163 -9.55 -7.93 7.93
C TRP A 163 -8.22 -8.03 7.16
N LEU A 164 -8.18 -7.41 5.98
CA LEU A 164 -7.00 -7.42 5.11
C LEU A 164 -5.79 -6.72 5.75
N LYS A 165 -6.00 -5.62 6.49
CA LYS A 165 -4.91 -4.90 7.15
C LYS A 165 -4.17 -5.82 8.13
N HIS A 166 -4.90 -6.64 8.88
CA HIS A 166 -4.32 -7.57 9.84
C HIS A 166 -3.55 -8.73 9.19
N ILE A 167 -3.88 -9.08 7.94
CA ILE A 167 -3.05 -10.01 7.17
C ILE A 167 -1.78 -9.29 6.75
N ALA A 168 -1.90 -8.09 6.16
CA ALA A 168 -0.76 -7.30 5.70
C ALA A 168 0.23 -6.95 6.82
N GLU A 169 -0.24 -6.68 8.04
CA GLU A 169 0.58 -6.42 9.22
C GLU A 169 1.58 -7.55 9.54
N ASN A 170 1.19 -8.79 9.24
CA ASN A 170 1.99 -9.98 9.53
C ASN A 170 2.81 -10.44 8.30
N TYR A 171 2.70 -9.74 7.17
CA TYR A 171 3.33 -10.18 5.93
C TYR A 171 4.83 -9.88 5.91
N GLU A 172 5.65 -10.94 5.91
CA GLU A 172 7.08 -10.82 5.69
C GLU A 172 7.37 -10.43 4.25
N CYS A 173 7.92 -9.23 4.06
CA CYS A 173 8.24 -8.72 2.73
C CYS A 173 9.52 -7.90 2.74
N ARG A 174 10.06 -7.71 1.53
CA ARG A 174 11.33 -7.01 1.27
C ARG A 174 11.13 -5.99 0.16
N TYR A 175 11.95 -4.94 0.20
CA TYR A 175 12.14 -4.07 -0.96
C TYR A 175 12.68 -4.88 -2.15
N PRO A 176 12.48 -4.41 -3.39
CA PRO A 176 13.12 -4.99 -4.58
C PRO A 176 14.63 -5.23 -4.45
N GLY A 177 15.35 -4.40 -3.66
CA GLY A 177 16.77 -4.57 -3.36
C GLY A 177 17.11 -5.55 -2.24
N GLY A 178 16.14 -6.28 -1.69
CA GLY A 178 16.33 -7.32 -0.66
C GLY A 178 16.30 -6.84 0.79
N GLU A 179 16.37 -5.54 1.06
CA GLU A 179 16.22 -4.98 2.42
C GLU A 179 14.84 -5.34 3.01
N LYS A 180 14.79 -5.62 4.32
CA LYS A 180 13.54 -5.97 5.02
C LYS A 180 12.57 -4.78 5.03
N LEU A 181 11.28 -5.06 4.80
CA LEU A 181 10.21 -4.06 4.79
C LEU A 181 9.10 -4.38 5.80
N GLY A 182 8.67 -5.64 5.88
CA GLY A 182 7.67 -6.12 6.84
C GLY A 182 8.20 -7.30 7.65
N PRO A 183 7.50 -7.73 8.71
CA PRO A 183 6.21 -7.24 9.21
C PRO A 183 6.25 -5.82 9.77
N VAL A 184 5.14 -5.06 9.67
CA VAL A 184 5.01 -3.68 10.16
C VAL A 184 3.54 -3.37 10.46
N TYR A 185 3.26 -2.44 11.38
CA TYR A 185 1.89 -1.95 11.58
C TYR A 185 1.35 -1.29 10.30
N VAL A 186 0.11 -1.61 9.93
CA VAL A 186 -0.55 -1.09 8.72
C VAL A 186 -1.82 -0.34 9.10
N PRO A 187 -1.84 1.00 9.02
CA PRO A 187 -3.07 1.75 9.13
C PRO A 187 -4.02 1.37 7.98
N ASN A 188 -5.32 1.29 8.28
CA ASN A 188 -6.31 0.76 7.35
C ASN A 188 -6.42 1.61 6.05
N GLY A 189 -6.29 2.93 6.14
CA GLY A 189 -6.27 3.82 4.98
C GLY A 189 -5.08 3.60 4.05
N LEU A 190 -3.93 3.19 4.58
CA LEU A 190 -2.72 2.93 3.80
C LEU A 190 -2.82 1.62 3.02
N LEU A 191 -3.49 0.61 3.58
CA LEU A 191 -3.88 -0.58 2.85
C LEU A 191 -4.85 -0.24 1.71
N ILE A 192 -5.89 0.55 1.99
CA ILE A 192 -6.85 0.99 0.97
C ILE A 192 -6.14 1.74 -0.15
N ALA A 193 -5.24 2.68 0.20
CA ALA A 193 -4.45 3.42 -0.77
C ALA A 193 -3.57 2.52 -1.63
N ALA A 194 -2.91 1.51 -1.02
CA ALA A 194 -2.09 0.55 -1.75
C ALA A 194 -2.92 -0.33 -2.70
N ALA A 195 -4.11 -0.76 -2.30
CA ALA A 195 -5.02 -1.51 -3.16
C ALA A 195 -5.48 -0.66 -4.37
N ILE A 196 -5.88 0.59 -4.13
CA ILE A 196 -6.26 1.53 -5.19
C ILE A 196 -5.08 1.78 -6.14
N HIS A 197 -3.88 1.97 -5.58
CA HIS A 197 -2.65 2.16 -6.35
C HIS A 197 -2.31 0.95 -7.23
N ALA A 198 -2.48 -0.27 -6.71
CA ALA A 198 -2.39 -1.52 -7.47
C ALA A 198 -3.55 -1.72 -8.48
N GLY A 199 -4.45 -0.74 -8.55
CA GLY A 199 -5.54 -0.62 -9.51
C GLY A 199 -6.81 -1.36 -9.11
N PHE A 200 -6.91 -1.92 -7.90
CA PHE A 200 -8.16 -2.54 -7.44
C PHE A 200 -9.27 -1.49 -7.33
N ASP A 201 -10.49 -1.90 -7.65
CA ASP A 201 -11.66 -1.07 -7.39
C ASP A 201 -11.98 -1.15 -5.90
N ALA A 202 -12.17 0.01 -5.29
CA ALA A 202 -12.53 0.14 -3.88
C ALA A 202 -13.92 0.78 -3.76
N LYS A 203 -14.75 0.24 -2.87
CA LYS A 203 -16.03 0.84 -2.49
C LYS A 203 -16.04 1.07 -0.97
N PRO A 204 -16.09 2.34 -0.51
CA PRO A 204 -16.31 2.65 0.89
C PRO A 204 -17.58 1.96 1.39
N HIS A 205 -17.51 1.39 2.59
CA HIS A 205 -18.70 0.92 3.29
C HIS A 205 -19.44 2.13 3.87
N THR A 206 -20.76 2.07 3.90
CA THR A 206 -21.60 3.10 4.50
C THR A 206 -22.39 2.54 5.68
N ASP A 207 -22.69 3.38 6.65
CA ASP A 207 -23.64 3.06 7.71
C ASP A 207 -25.11 3.16 7.23
N ASP A 208 -26.05 2.89 8.13
CA ASP A 208 -27.49 2.93 7.85
C ASP A 208 -28.00 4.33 7.43
N PHE A 209 -27.21 5.37 7.67
CA PHE A 209 -27.51 6.75 7.29
C PHE A 209 -26.80 7.17 6.01
N GLY A 210 -26.14 6.23 5.32
CA GLY A 210 -25.41 6.49 4.07
C GLY A 210 -24.07 7.22 4.26
N ARG A 211 -23.56 7.32 5.50
CA ARG A 211 -22.28 7.98 5.80
C ARG A 211 -21.16 6.98 5.63
N GLU A 212 -20.04 7.41 5.05
CA GLU A 212 -18.85 6.56 4.91
C GLU A 212 -18.36 6.10 6.30
N THR A 213 -18.06 4.81 6.37
CA THR A 213 -17.30 4.20 7.47
C THR A 213 -15.85 4.08 7.04
N LEU A 214 -14.95 3.85 8.00
CA LEU A 214 -13.51 3.74 7.74
C LEU A 214 -13.16 2.59 6.76
N ASN A 215 -14.03 1.61 6.61
CA ASN A 215 -13.73 0.38 5.89
C ASN A 215 -14.14 0.45 4.41
N ALA A 216 -13.46 -0.34 3.58
CA ALA A 216 -13.81 -0.50 2.18
C ALA A 216 -13.83 -1.98 1.76
N GLY A 217 -14.65 -2.27 0.76
CA GLY A 217 -14.64 -3.54 0.02
C GLY A 217 -13.86 -3.40 -1.28
N PHE A 218 -13.37 -4.50 -1.82
CA PHE A 218 -12.56 -4.54 -3.03
C PHE A 218 -13.04 -5.59 -4.03
N ASN A 219 -12.58 -5.48 -5.28
CA ASN A 219 -12.72 -6.53 -6.28
C ASN A 219 -11.58 -7.57 -6.19
N MET A 220 -11.44 -8.19 -5.02
CA MET A 220 -10.43 -9.21 -4.74
C MET A 220 -11.04 -10.61 -4.63
N ALA A 221 -10.29 -11.63 -5.06
CA ALA A 221 -10.73 -13.01 -4.96
C ALA A 221 -10.67 -13.50 -3.50
N LYS A 222 -11.85 -13.86 -2.94
CA LYS A 222 -11.96 -14.35 -1.57
C LYS A 222 -11.09 -15.58 -1.29
N ALA A 223 -10.99 -16.50 -2.26
CA ALA A 223 -10.18 -17.72 -2.13
C ALA A 223 -8.69 -17.38 -2.01
N SER A 224 -8.16 -16.56 -2.93
CA SER A 224 -6.79 -16.03 -2.89
C SER A 224 -6.47 -15.39 -1.53
N LEU A 225 -7.38 -14.54 -1.01
CA LEU A 225 -7.21 -13.93 0.31
C LEU A 225 -7.22 -14.94 1.46
N TYR A 226 -8.03 -15.99 1.39
CA TYR A 226 -8.09 -17.03 2.42
C TYR A 226 -6.82 -17.87 2.44
N ASP A 227 -6.28 -18.17 1.26
CA ASP A 227 -5.02 -18.90 1.11
C ASP A 227 -3.85 -18.08 1.65
N LEU A 228 -3.78 -16.80 1.28
CA LEU A 228 -2.78 -15.87 1.80
C LEU A 228 -2.88 -15.68 3.32
N ASP A 229 -4.09 -15.58 3.87
CA ASP A 229 -4.28 -15.49 5.32
C ASP A 229 -3.70 -16.71 6.03
N CYS A 230 -3.97 -17.91 5.52
CA CYS A 230 -3.46 -19.14 6.12
C CYS A 230 -1.94 -19.28 5.98
N GLU A 231 -1.36 -18.81 4.88
CA GLU A 231 0.08 -18.78 4.66
C GLU A 231 0.79 -17.80 5.61
N ILE A 232 0.27 -16.57 5.69
CA ILE A 232 0.90 -15.48 6.43
C ILE A 232 0.66 -15.61 7.95
N ARG A 233 -0.50 -16.14 8.34
CA ARG A 233 -0.89 -16.35 9.74
C ARG A 233 -1.22 -17.82 9.98
N PRO A 234 -0.22 -18.72 9.97
CA PRO A 234 -0.42 -20.17 10.06
C PRO A 234 -1.07 -20.60 11.39
N GLU A 235 -0.95 -19.80 12.45
CA GLU A 235 -1.63 -20.04 13.73
C GLU A 235 -2.93 -19.24 13.91
N GLY A 236 -3.37 -18.51 12.87
CA GLY A 236 -4.63 -17.78 12.90
C GLY A 236 -5.84 -18.71 12.89
N ALA A 237 -6.98 -18.20 13.38
CA ALA A 237 -8.24 -18.96 13.47
C ALA A 237 -8.66 -19.60 12.13
N ARG A 238 -8.40 -18.93 10.99
CA ARG A 238 -8.72 -19.49 9.67
C ARG A 238 -7.84 -20.68 9.30
N ALA A 239 -6.53 -20.61 9.57
CA ALA A 239 -5.61 -21.69 9.29
C ALA A 239 -5.93 -22.92 10.15
N GLN A 240 -6.26 -22.70 11.42
CA GLN A 240 -6.72 -23.74 12.34
C GLN A 240 -8.02 -24.39 11.86
N ALA A 241 -9.03 -23.60 11.46
CA ALA A 241 -10.29 -24.12 10.94
C ALA A 241 -10.11 -24.95 9.65
N ARG A 242 -9.20 -24.53 8.75
CA ARG A 242 -8.84 -25.29 7.54
C ARG A 242 -8.24 -26.64 7.90
N ARG A 243 -7.26 -26.66 8.81
CA ARG A 243 -6.64 -27.92 9.30
C ARG A 243 -7.68 -28.86 9.93
N GLU A 244 -8.62 -28.32 10.71
CA GLU A 244 -9.68 -29.12 11.32
C GLU A 244 -10.66 -29.70 10.29
N GLU A 245 -11.02 -28.92 9.27
CA GLU A 245 -11.85 -29.40 8.17
C GLU A 245 -11.15 -30.49 7.36
N GLU A 246 -9.86 -30.31 7.03
CA GLU A 246 -9.05 -31.31 6.35
C GLU A 246 -8.95 -32.60 7.17
N ARG A 247 -8.69 -32.50 8.48
CA ARG A 247 -8.70 -33.64 9.42
C ARG A 247 -10.05 -34.37 9.40
N ARG A 248 -11.17 -33.63 9.48
CA ARG A 248 -12.52 -34.21 9.40
C ARG A 248 -12.78 -34.91 8.07
N ARG A 249 -12.34 -34.32 6.94
CA ARG A 249 -12.46 -34.93 5.61
C ARG A 249 -11.60 -36.20 5.49
N ALA A 250 -10.38 -36.20 6.03
CA ALA A 250 -9.51 -37.37 6.04
C ALA A 250 -10.13 -38.52 6.86
N LEU A 251 -10.67 -38.22 8.05
CA LEU A 251 -11.37 -39.20 8.89
C LEU A 251 -12.60 -39.79 8.19
N ARG A 252 -13.42 -38.95 7.53
CA ARG A 252 -14.58 -39.43 6.73
C ARG A 252 -14.16 -40.35 5.58
N ARG A 253 -13.04 -40.06 4.92
CA ARG A 253 -12.50 -40.92 3.85
C ARG A 253 -11.94 -42.24 4.39
N ALA A 254 -11.28 -42.20 5.55
CA ALA A 254 -10.65 -43.38 6.15
C ALA A 254 -11.64 -44.36 6.77
N TYR A 255 -12.72 -43.86 7.39
CA TYR A 255 -13.65 -44.69 8.17
C TYR A 255 -15.05 -44.85 7.55
N GLY A 256 -15.32 -44.21 6.41
CA GLY A 256 -16.65 -44.21 5.79
C GLY A 256 -17.71 -43.51 6.65
N SER A 257 -18.89 -43.23 6.09
CA SER A 257 -20.00 -42.56 6.78
C SER A 257 -20.66 -43.35 7.92
N ALA A 258 -20.06 -44.46 8.37
CA ALA A 258 -20.67 -45.42 9.28
C ALA A 258 -20.39 -45.18 10.77
N VAL A 259 -19.64 -44.14 11.15
CA VAL A 259 -19.23 -43.91 12.55
C VAL A 259 -19.72 -42.56 13.07
N TRP A 260 -20.99 -42.21 12.86
CA TRP A 260 -21.67 -41.13 13.61
C TRP A 260 -23.18 -41.45 13.68
N VAL A 261 -23.58 -42.25 14.68
CA VAL A 261 -24.93 -42.27 15.27
C VAL A 261 -24.77 -41.75 16.70
#